data_AF-A0A3M1CH63-F1
#
_entry.id   AF-A0A3M1CH63-F1
#
_cell.length_a   1.000
_cell.length_b   1.000
_cell.length_c   1.000
_cell.angle_alpha   90.00
_cell.angle_beta   90.00
_cell.angle_gamma   90.00
#
_symmetry.space_group_name_H-M   'P 1'
#
loop_
_entity.id
_entity.type
_entity.pdbx_description
1 polymer ?
#
loop_
_entity_poly.entity_id
_entity_poly.type
_entity_poly.pdbx_seq_one_letter_code
_entity_poly.pdbx_strand_id
1 'polypeptide(L)'
;MKKWKIGDKVKFLNEKGGGIISAIKNEYEVIVSLPDGMEIPYPTNELIPDNKNLILNPASTSLNDIYSVDNKIIYLAIESNHPEVKNANEFYIYLYNLSDYQFYYTYALGKNNVFQCLAHGKIDAFEKQRIKTLSLPILKEADVCQIQMLFFHNALYSTQNPVFETIKLNEKIFSPSNFIQHPEFQKPVFIIILKDKFSNTSSEWTSSHSPQNIRMHLTEEDWEKINQLKEKPFYTSKQKQYPAKPKYTEEMVLDLHIEELVENPAQLTPHQKLQIQMQYFERELHNAIAHHVKKITIIHGVGNGRLKYEVREYLKTIDEIKSVEDAPYKTYGFGATVVYIK
;
A
#
# COMPACT_ATOMS: atom_id res chain seq x y z
N MET A 1 4.00 8.80 -29.75
CA MET A 1 2.54 9.08 -29.78
C MET A 1 1.80 7.75 -29.74
N LYS A 2 0.67 7.69 -29.01
CA LYS A 2 -0.13 6.45 -28.91
C LYS A 2 -0.78 6.16 -30.27
N LYS A 3 -0.57 4.97 -30.83
CA LYS A 3 -1.23 4.54 -32.07
C LYS A 3 -2.63 4.03 -31.74
N TRP A 4 -3.64 4.74 -32.21
CA TRP A 4 -5.05 4.36 -32.07
C TRP A 4 -5.43 3.24 -33.04
N LYS A 5 -6.43 2.43 -32.67
CA LYS A 5 -7.02 1.38 -33.51
C LYS A 5 -8.53 1.57 -33.63
N ILE A 6 -9.08 1.16 -34.77
CA ILE A 6 -10.54 1.06 -34.94
C ILE A 6 -11.09 0.07 -33.91
N GLY A 7 -12.12 0.46 -33.18
CA GLY A 7 -12.71 -0.28 -32.07
C GLY A 7 -12.23 0.13 -30.67
N ASP A 8 -11.20 0.98 -30.56
CA ASP A 8 -10.76 1.51 -29.28
C ASP A 8 -11.86 2.39 -28.65
N LYS A 9 -12.22 2.09 -27.39
CA LYS A 9 -13.08 2.98 -26.60
C LYS A 9 -12.25 4.14 -26.07
N VAL A 10 -12.77 5.35 -26.24
CA VAL A 10 -12.09 6.59 -25.88
C VAL A 10 -13.01 7.49 -25.05
N LYS A 11 -12.43 8.28 -24.16
CA LYS A 11 -13.06 9.45 -23.54
C LYS A 11 -12.44 10.71 -24.11
N PHE A 12 -13.22 11.77 -24.11
CA PHE A 12 -12.76 13.09 -24.52
C PHE A 12 -11.99 13.75 -23.38
N LEU A 13 -10.87 14.40 -23.70
CA LEU A 13 -9.97 15.01 -22.71
C LEU A 13 -10.60 16.25 -22.05
N ASN A 14 -11.34 17.04 -22.83
CA ASN A 14 -11.82 18.36 -22.43
C ASN A 14 -13.35 18.45 -22.27
N GLU A 15 -14.08 17.34 -22.42
CA GLU A 15 -15.53 17.31 -22.30
C GLU A 15 -16.05 16.00 -21.71
N LYS A 16 -17.30 16.03 -21.23
CA LYS A 16 -17.95 14.84 -20.68
C LYS A 16 -18.46 13.96 -21.82
N GLY A 17 -17.90 12.77 -21.94
CA GLY A 17 -18.37 11.78 -22.90
C GLY A 17 -17.28 10.82 -23.32
N GLY A 18 -17.60 10.05 -24.34
CA GLY A 18 -16.69 9.12 -24.98
C GLY A 18 -17.39 8.42 -26.13
N GLY A 19 -16.64 7.61 -26.85
CA GLY A 19 -17.13 6.86 -27.99
C GLY A 19 -16.18 5.76 -28.40
N ILE A 20 -16.40 5.21 -29.58
CA ILE A 20 -15.58 4.15 -30.16
C ILE A 20 -14.95 4.69 -31.43
N ILE A 21 -13.64 4.52 -31.61
CA ILE A 21 -12.99 4.90 -32.86
C ILE A 21 -13.56 4.05 -34.00
N SER A 22 -14.26 4.67 -34.96
CA SER A 22 -14.84 3.98 -36.11
C SER A 22 -13.96 4.06 -37.36
N ALA A 23 -13.12 5.09 -37.48
CA ALA A 23 -12.15 5.21 -38.57
C ALA A 23 -10.89 5.99 -38.15
N ILE A 24 -9.77 5.76 -38.85
CA ILE A 24 -8.52 6.51 -38.66
C ILE A 24 -8.24 7.28 -39.95
N LYS A 25 -8.19 8.61 -39.86
CA LYS A 25 -7.99 9.47 -41.02
C LYS A 25 -6.51 9.75 -41.26
N ASN A 26 -5.76 10.02 -40.18
CA ASN A 26 -4.30 10.16 -40.18
C ASN A 26 -3.75 10.03 -38.74
N GLU A 27 -2.45 10.27 -38.53
CA GLU A 27 -1.81 10.17 -37.20
C GLU A 27 -2.32 11.20 -36.16
N TYR A 28 -2.98 12.26 -36.61
CA TYR A 28 -3.45 13.38 -35.80
C TYR A 28 -4.97 13.45 -35.65
N GLU A 29 -5.73 12.68 -36.44
CA GLU A 29 -7.20 12.77 -36.52
C GLU A 29 -7.84 11.38 -36.70
N VAL A 30 -8.83 11.08 -35.85
CA VAL A 30 -9.63 9.85 -35.89
C VAL A 30 -11.12 10.18 -35.87
N ILE A 31 -11.96 9.28 -36.38
CA ILE A 31 -13.42 9.39 -36.31
C ILE A 31 -13.91 8.60 -35.11
N VAL A 32 -14.70 9.23 -34.24
CA VAL A 32 -15.28 8.62 -33.04
C VAL A 32 -16.80 8.52 -33.20
N SER A 33 -17.32 7.31 -33.07
CA SER A 33 -18.74 7.01 -33.02
C SER A 33 -19.27 7.17 -31.59
N LEU A 34 -20.26 8.05 -31.44
CA LEU A 34 -20.94 8.35 -30.18
C LEU A 34 -22.06 7.33 -29.87
N PRO A 35 -22.56 7.27 -28.62
CA PRO A 35 -23.64 6.34 -28.23
C PRO A 35 -24.96 6.52 -29.00
N ASP A 36 -25.22 7.71 -29.54
CA ASP A 36 -26.39 8.03 -30.36
C ASP A 36 -26.20 7.72 -31.85
N GLY A 37 -25.04 7.17 -32.23
CA GLY A 37 -24.72 6.77 -33.60
C GLY A 37 -24.12 7.88 -34.46
N MET A 38 -23.88 9.08 -33.92
CA MET A 38 -23.18 10.13 -34.64
C MET A 38 -21.68 9.84 -34.76
N GLU A 39 -21.07 10.16 -35.90
CA GLU A 39 -19.63 10.04 -36.13
C GLU A 39 -18.98 11.42 -36.23
N ILE A 40 -18.02 11.70 -35.33
CA ILE A 40 -17.39 13.02 -35.23
C ILE A 40 -15.87 12.88 -35.31
N PRO A 41 -15.17 13.72 -36.11
CA PRO A 41 -13.71 13.76 -36.14
C PRO A 41 -13.16 14.38 -34.85
N TYR A 42 -12.20 13.69 -34.23
CA TYR A 42 -11.48 14.18 -33.06
C TYR A 42 -9.96 14.15 -33.28
N PRO A 43 -9.25 15.18 -32.79
CA PRO A 43 -7.80 15.17 -32.69
C PRO A 43 -7.30 14.04 -31.78
N THR A 44 -6.24 13.35 -32.16
CA THR A 44 -5.70 12.21 -31.38
C THR A 44 -5.16 12.61 -30.00
N ASN A 45 -4.83 13.89 -29.80
CA ASN A 45 -4.39 14.48 -28.53
C ASN A 45 -5.56 14.90 -27.61
N GLU A 46 -6.79 14.91 -28.12
CA GLU A 46 -8.01 15.20 -27.34
C GLU A 46 -8.73 13.93 -26.88
N LEU A 47 -8.14 12.76 -27.15
CA LEU A 47 -8.68 11.46 -26.77
C LEU A 47 -7.82 10.79 -25.72
N ILE A 48 -8.47 10.20 -24.73
CA ILE A 48 -7.85 9.30 -23.77
C ILE A 48 -8.51 7.92 -23.86
N PRO A 49 -7.79 6.82 -23.66
CA PRO A 49 -8.37 5.48 -23.69
C PRO A 49 -9.37 5.29 -22.55
N ASP A 50 -10.57 4.77 -22.85
CA ASP A 50 -11.49 4.28 -21.84
C ASP A 50 -11.10 2.84 -21.47
N ASN A 51 -10.05 2.73 -20.65
CA ASN A 51 -9.45 1.45 -20.21
C ASN A 51 -10.34 0.72 -19.18
N LYS A 52 -11.58 0.39 -19.55
CA LYS A 52 -12.36 -0.66 -18.87
C LYS A 52 -12.04 -2.08 -19.39
N ASN A 53 -11.14 -2.21 -20.38
CA ASN A 53 -10.72 -3.49 -20.93
C ASN A 53 -9.27 -3.82 -20.53
N LEU A 54 -9.11 -5.04 -19.99
CA LEU A 54 -7.87 -5.68 -19.54
C LEU A 54 -6.70 -5.46 -20.51
N ILE A 55 -5.56 -4.96 -20.00
CA ILE A 55 -4.30 -4.91 -20.75
C ILE A 55 -3.61 -6.28 -20.62
N LEU A 56 -3.85 -7.18 -21.58
CA LEU A 56 -3.18 -8.49 -21.70
C LEU A 56 -1.98 -8.42 -22.67
N ASN A 57 -1.15 -7.38 -22.60
CA ASN A 57 0.07 -7.31 -23.42
C ASN A 57 1.31 -7.16 -22.53
N PRO A 58 1.88 -8.27 -22.01
CA PRO A 58 3.08 -8.26 -21.18
C PRO A 58 4.35 -7.83 -21.94
N ALA A 59 4.29 -7.66 -23.26
CA ALA A 59 5.41 -7.27 -24.10
C ALA A 59 5.60 -5.75 -24.30
N SER A 60 4.71 -4.89 -23.80
CA SER A 60 4.82 -3.43 -23.99
C SER A 60 5.44 -2.68 -22.81
N THR A 61 5.82 -3.37 -21.76
CA THR A 61 6.57 -2.80 -20.64
C THR A 61 7.39 -3.91 -20.03
N SER A 62 8.71 -3.77 -19.95
CA SER A 62 9.56 -4.69 -19.19
C SER A 62 9.08 -4.71 -17.75
N LEU A 63 8.31 -5.75 -17.38
CA LEU A 63 7.87 -5.99 -15.99
C LEU A 63 9.06 -6.12 -15.02
N ASN A 64 10.26 -6.34 -15.56
CA ASN A 64 11.49 -6.46 -14.81
C ASN A 64 12.05 -5.13 -14.28
N ASP A 65 11.62 -3.98 -14.81
CA ASP A 65 12.18 -2.67 -14.40
C ASP A 65 11.28 -1.91 -13.41
N ILE A 66 10.15 -2.50 -12.98
CA ILE A 66 9.04 -1.72 -12.41
C ILE A 66 8.93 -1.81 -10.88
N TYR A 67 9.35 -2.89 -10.21
CA TYR A 67 9.40 -2.93 -8.73
C TYR A 67 10.39 -4.00 -8.23
N SER A 68 11.70 -3.75 -8.30
CA SER A 68 12.68 -4.54 -7.54
C SER A 68 12.86 -3.94 -6.15
N VAL A 69 11.82 -4.02 -5.32
CA VAL A 69 12.06 -4.06 -3.86
C VAL A 69 12.63 -5.44 -3.60
N ASP A 70 13.95 -5.55 -3.59
CA ASP A 70 14.61 -6.76 -3.11
C ASP A 70 14.21 -6.95 -1.64
N ASN A 71 13.74 -8.17 -1.34
CA ASN A 71 13.24 -8.64 -0.04
C ASN A 71 11.84 -8.16 0.36
N LYS A 72 10.81 -8.78 -0.23
CA LYS A 72 9.41 -8.69 0.20
C LYS A 72 9.13 -9.76 1.24
N ILE A 73 8.54 -9.37 2.38
CA ILE A 73 8.15 -10.33 3.42
C ILE A 73 6.80 -9.98 4.02
N ILE A 74 6.03 -11.00 4.35
CA ILE A 74 4.81 -10.87 5.14
C ILE A 74 4.90 -11.86 6.28
N TYR A 75 4.65 -11.37 7.48
CA TYR A 75 4.71 -12.17 8.69
C TYR A 75 3.61 -11.82 9.66
N LEU A 76 3.25 -12.80 10.49
CA LEU A 76 2.42 -12.61 11.65
C LEU A 76 3.31 -12.38 12.87
N ALA A 77 2.96 -11.40 13.69
CA ALA A 77 3.60 -11.14 14.97
C ALA A 77 2.60 -11.30 16.12
N ILE A 78 3.01 -12.03 17.16
CA ILE A 78 2.28 -12.20 18.41
C ILE A 78 3.03 -11.43 19.49
N GLU A 79 2.53 -10.25 19.86
CA GLU A 79 3.11 -9.44 20.93
C GLU A 79 2.49 -9.79 22.28
N SER A 80 3.34 -9.99 23.28
CA SER A 80 2.88 -10.17 24.66
C SER A 80 2.35 -8.85 25.24
N ASN A 81 1.29 -8.89 26.04
CA ASN A 81 0.86 -7.69 26.78
C ASN A 81 1.76 -7.34 27.98
N HIS A 82 2.75 -8.18 28.32
CA HIS A 82 3.70 -7.98 29.41
C HIS A 82 5.17 -8.10 28.93
N PRO A 83 6.13 -7.30 29.47
CA PRO A 83 7.55 -7.39 29.08
C PRO A 83 8.18 -8.77 29.38
N GLU A 84 7.83 -9.36 30.53
CA GLU A 84 8.16 -10.76 30.84
C GLU A 84 7.03 -11.67 30.33
N VAL A 85 7.28 -12.40 29.24
CA VAL A 85 6.27 -13.24 28.54
C VAL A 85 5.60 -14.27 29.45
N LYS A 86 6.32 -14.81 30.45
CA LYS A 86 5.78 -15.76 31.43
C LYS A 86 4.61 -15.19 32.26
N ASN A 87 4.53 -13.87 32.40
CA ASN A 87 3.46 -13.18 33.13
C ASN A 87 2.36 -12.65 32.20
N ALA A 88 2.46 -12.92 30.89
CA ALA A 88 1.48 -12.47 29.92
C ALA A 88 0.17 -13.24 30.06
N ASN A 89 -0.94 -12.52 30.00
CA ASN A 89 -2.29 -13.10 29.99
C ASN A 89 -3.09 -12.74 28.73
N GLU A 90 -2.57 -11.81 27.92
CA GLU A 90 -3.12 -11.45 26.61
C GLU A 90 -2.02 -11.29 25.57
N PHE A 91 -2.38 -11.53 24.32
CA PHE A 91 -1.51 -11.42 23.18
C PHE A 91 -2.16 -10.62 22.07
N TYR A 92 -1.39 -9.72 21.47
CA TYR A 92 -1.82 -8.89 20.34
C TYR A 92 -1.30 -9.52 19.06
N ILE A 93 -2.23 -9.84 18.15
CA ILE A 93 -1.93 -10.48 16.87
C ILE A 93 -1.88 -9.40 15.79
N TYR A 94 -0.73 -9.29 15.13
CA TYR A 94 -0.50 -8.36 14.04
C TYR A 94 -0.18 -9.10 12.75
N LEU A 95 -0.65 -8.54 11.64
CA LEU A 95 -0.10 -8.83 10.32
C LEU A 95 0.79 -7.67 9.92
N TYR A 96 2.00 -8.00 9.49
CA TYR A 96 2.95 -7.02 8.98
C TYR A 96 3.25 -7.35 7.53
N ASN A 97 2.78 -6.47 6.66
CA ASN A 97 3.09 -6.48 5.25
C ASN A 97 4.31 -5.60 4.98
N LEU A 98 5.43 -6.20 4.57
CA LEU A 98 6.60 -5.49 4.05
C LEU A 98 6.76 -5.78 2.54
N SER A 99 5.64 -5.86 1.84
CA SER A 99 5.59 -6.00 0.38
C SER A 99 4.77 -4.88 -0.26
N ASP A 100 4.95 -4.75 -1.57
CA ASP A 100 4.17 -3.87 -2.45
C ASP A 100 2.79 -4.46 -2.80
N TYR A 101 2.49 -5.70 -2.39
CA TYR A 101 1.18 -6.31 -2.60
C TYR A 101 0.20 -5.88 -1.53
N GLN A 102 -1.05 -5.69 -1.93
CA GLN A 102 -2.18 -5.64 -1.02
C GLN A 102 -2.75 -7.06 -0.88
N PHE A 103 -3.38 -7.37 0.25
CA PHE A 103 -4.05 -8.67 0.38
C PHE A 103 -5.30 -8.63 1.23
N TYR A 104 -6.26 -9.47 0.88
CA TYR A 104 -7.34 -9.85 1.79
C TYR A 104 -6.88 -11.02 2.66
N TYR A 105 -7.33 -11.07 3.92
CA TYR A 105 -7.00 -12.15 4.83
C TYR A 105 -8.19 -12.65 5.63
N THR A 106 -8.07 -13.89 6.12
CA THR A 106 -8.85 -14.43 7.24
C THR A 106 -7.91 -14.99 8.29
N TYR A 107 -8.32 -14.88 9.56
CA TYR A 107 -7.63 -15.41 10.73
C TYR A 107 -8.66 -16.13 11.60
N ALA A 108 -8.45 -17.43 11.82
CA ALA A 108 -9.37 -18.29 12.54
C ALA A 108 -8.64 -19.16 13.58
N LEU A 109 -9.33 -19.51 14.66
CA LEU A 109 -8.89 -20.55 15.58
C LEU A 109 -9.70 -21.82 15.35
N GLY A 110 -9.03 -22.97 15.43
CA GLY A 110 -9.64 -24.28 15.18
C GLY A 110 -9.46 -25.23 16.35
N LYS A 111 -10.49 -26.04 16.60
CA LYS A 111 -10.47 -27.16 17.55
C LYS A 111 -11.25 -28.32 16.96
N ASN A 112 -10.70 -29.54 16.99
CA ASN A 112 -11.36 -30.72 16.42
C ASN A 112 -11.88 -30.52 14.97
N ASN A 113 -11.10 -29.82 14.14
CA ASN A 113 -11.44 -29.48 12.75
C ASN A 113 -12.67 -28.55 12.57
N VAL A 114 -13.15 -27.93 13.65
CA VAL A 114 -14.15 -26.86 13.62
C VAL A 114 -13.43 -25.53 13.84
N PHE A 115 -13.68 -24.55 12.97
CA PHE A 115 -12.97 -23.28 12.96
C PHE A 115 -13.92 -22.11 13.24
N GLN A 116 -13.46 -21.16 14.04
CA GLN A 116 -14.10 -19.87 14.25
C GLN A 116 -13.23 -18.76 13.68
N CYS A 117 -13.74 -18.04 12.69
CA CYS A 117 -13.10 -16.83 12.17
C CYS A 117 -13.16 -15.72 13.22
N LEU A 118 -12.00 -15.17 13.60
CA LEU A 118 -11.89 -14.15 14.62
C LEU A 118 -11.57 -12.77 14.06
N ALA A 119 -10.95 -12.72 12.88
CA ALA A 119 -10.65 -11.50 12.14
C ALA A 119 -10.57 -11.80 10.64
N HIS A 120 -10.97 -10.82 9.83
CA HIS A 120 -10.78 -10.81 8.39
C HIS A 120 -10.73 -9.36 7.92
N GLY A 121 -10.15 -9.11 6.76
CA GLY A 121 -10.04 -7.75 6.25
C GLY A 121 -9.08 -7.63 5.08
N LYS A 122 -8.73 -6.39 4.76
CA LYS A 122 -7.73 -6.01 3.76
C LYS A 122 -6.54 -5.40 4.48
N ILE A 123 -5.32 -5.76 4.08
CA ILE A 123 -4.07 -5.13 4.48
C ILE A 123 -3.48 -4.46 3.24
N ASP A 124 -3.16 -3.18 3.36
CA ASP A 124 -2.51 -2.43 2.30
C ASP A 124 -0.99 -2.69 2.26
N ALA A 125 -0.35 -2.27 1.17
CA ALA A 125 1.08 -2.42 0.99
C ALA A 125 1.85 -1.70 2.11
N PHE A 126 2.92 -2.32 2.61
CA PHE A 126 3.77 -1.77 3.66
C PHE A 126 3.06 -1.40 4.98
N GLU A 127 1.93 -2.06 5.27
CA GLU A 127 1.12 -1.80 6.45
C GLU A 127 1.38 -2.82 7.58
N LYS A 128 1.38 -2.31 8.81
CA LYS A 128 1.31 -3.11 10.04
C LYS A 128 -0.04 -2.90 10.68
N GLN A 129 -0.86 -3.94 10.78
CA GLN A 129 -2.19 -3.85 11.41
C GLN A 129 -2.34 -4.86 12.53
N ARG A 130 -2.88 -4.41 13.68
CA ARG A 130 -3.35 -5.32 14.74
C ARG A 130 -4.70 -5.90 14.34
N ILE A 131 -4.74 -7.20 14.11
CA ILE A 131 -5.94 -7.89 13.63
C ILE A 131 -6.78 -8.47 14.77
N LYS A 132 -6.16 -8.80 15.92
CA LYS A 132 -6.89 -9.34 17.08
C LYS A 132 -6.13 -9.15 18.39
N THR A 133 -6.87 -9.19 19.50
CA THR A 133 -6.35 -9.40 20.85
C THR A 133 -6.96 -10.69 21.39
N LEU A 134 -6.12 -11.59 21.90
CA LEU A 134 -6.52 -12.90 22.39
C LEU A 134 -6.00 -13.11 23.82
N SER A 135 -6.86 -13.62 24.69
CA SER A 135 -6.44 -14.02 26.04
C SER A 135 -5.78 -15.40 26.01
N LEU A 136 -4.90 -15.66 26.97
CA LEU A 136 -4.21 -16.95 27.10
C LEU A 136 -5.19 -18.14 27.23
N PRO A 137 -6.32 -18.05 27.95
CA PRO A 137 -7.31 -19.14 27.99
C PRO A 137 -7.85 -19.52 26.61
N ILE A 138 -8.25 -18.53 25.79
CA ILE A 138 -8.77 -18.78 24.44
C ILE A 138 -7.70 -19.47 23.57
N LEU A 139 -6.45 -19.01 23.66
CA LEU A 139 -5.33 -19.61 22.92
C LEU A 139 -5.02 -21.04 23.36
N LYS A 140 -5.23 -21.38 24.64
CA LYS A 140 -5.08 -22.75 25.17
C LYS A 140 -6.23 -23.68 24.79
N GLU A 141 -7.41 -23.13 24.52
CA GLU A 141 -8.57 -23.93 24.10
C GLU A 141 -8.50 -24.36 22.64
N ALA A 142 -7.80 -23.61 21.79
CA ALA A 142 -7.63 -23.88 20.37
C ALA A 142 -6.44 -24.81 20.10
N ASP A 143 -6.60 -25.75 19.16
CA ASP A 143 -5.53 -26.65 18.72
C ASP A 143 -4.66 -26.01 17.64
N VAL A 144 -5.28 -25.16 16.81
CA VAL A 144 -4.64 -24.56 15.64
C VAL A 144 -5.12 -23.13 15.41
N CYS A 145 -4.26 -22.35 14.77
CA CYS A 145 -4.57 -21.07 14.15
C CYS A 145 -4.48 -21.25 12.63
N GLN A 146 -5.49 -20.78 11.88
CA GLN A 146 -5.49 -20.81 10.42
C GLN A 146 -5.48 -19.39 9.85
N ILE A 147 -4.62 -19.16 8.85
CA ILE A 147 -4.51 -17.89 8.12
C ILE A 147 -4.61 -18.17 6.64
N GLN A 148 -5.46 -17.39 5.96
CA GLN A 148 -5.58 -17.42 4.51
C GLN A 148 -5.35 -16.02 3.96
N MET A 149 -4.67 -15.91 2.82
CA MET A 149 -4.40 -14.60 2.19
C MET A 149 -4.52 -14.66 0.67
N LEU A 150 -5.13 -13.62 0.10
CA LEU A 150 -5.31 -13.43 -1.35
C LEU A 150 -4.69 -12.11 -1.77
N PHE A 151 -3.68 -12.16 -2.63
CA PHE A 151 -2.85 -11.01 -3.01
C PHE A 151 -3.31 -10.34 -4.29
N PHE A 152 -3.21 -9.03 -4.33
CA PHE A 152 -3.46 -8.22 -5.51
C PHE A 152 -2.59 -6.97 -5.51
N HIS A 153 -2.56 -6.30 -6.66
CA HIS A 153 -1.99 -4.97 -6.79
C HIS A 153 -2.91 -4.17 -7.70
N ASN A 154 -3.07 -2.87 -7.43
CA ASN A 154 -3.90 -1.98 -8.25
C ASN A 154 -3.27 -1.59 -9.61
N ALA A 155 -2.16 -2.24 -9.99
CA ALA A 155 -1.41 -1.98 -11.22
C ALA A 155 -1.16 -3.30 -11.96
N LEU A 156 -0.32 -3.33 -12.99
CA LEU A 156 0.17 -4.59 -13.55
C LEU A 156 1.10 -5.27 -12.54
N TYR A 157 0.85 -6.54 -12.25
CA TYR A 157 1.61 -7.29 -11.25
C TYR A 157 1.75 -8.76 -11.62
N SER A 158 2.74 -9.41 -11.00
CA SER A 158 2.93 -10.86 -11.07
C SER A 158 2.04 -11.54 -10.03
N THR A 159 1.14 -12.41 -10.48
CA THR A 159 0.23 -13.11 -9.56
C THR A 159 0.99 -13.91 -8.52
N GLN A 160 0.48 -13.89 -7.28
CA GLN A 160 1.05 -14.66 -6.18
C GLN A 160 0.11 -15.81 -5.83
N ASN A 161 0.68 -16.95 -5.44
CA ASN A 161 -0.11 -18.04 -4.86
C ASN A 161 -0.78 -17.55 -3.56
N PRO A 162 -2.05 -17.91 -3.33
CA PRO A 162 -2.67 -17.74 -2.03
C PRO A 162 -1.81 -18.35 -0.92
N VAL A 163 -1.80 -17.69 0.23
CA VAL A 163 -1.26 -18.29 1.45
C VAL A 163 -2.42 -19.00 2.14
N PHE A 164 -2.20 -20.25 2.55
CA PHE A 164 -3.12 -21.01 3.37
C PHE A 164 -2.28 -21.76 4.40
N GLU A 165 -2.21 -21.23 5.62
CA GLU A 165 -1.35 -21.77 6.66
C GLU A 165 -2.16 -22.20 7.88
N THR A 166 -1.76 -23.34 8.45
CA THR A 166 -2.32 -23.87 9.70
C THR A 166 -1.19 -24.07 10.71
N ILE A 167 -1.17 -23.22 11.74
CA ILE A 167 -0.17 -23.20 12.79
C ILE A 167 -0.72 -23.94 14.00
N LYS A 168 -0.06 -25.00 14.43
CA LYS A 168 -0.45 -25.73 15.66
C LYS A 168 -0.17 -24.87 16.88
N LEU A 169 -1.18 -24.59 17.69
CA LEU A 169 -1.01 -23.91 18.96
C LEU A 169 -0.65 -24.94 20.03
N ASN A 170 0.50 -24.75 20.67
CA ASN A 170 0.93 -25.58 21.80
C ASN A 170 1.65 -24.71 22.83
N GLU A 171 1.82 -25.22 24.05
CA GLU A 171 2.47 -24.48 25.13
C GLU A 171 3.91 -24.04 24.80
N LYS A 172 4.59 -24.78 23.91
CA LYS A 172 5.94 -24.42 23.49
C LYS A 172 5.95 -23.11 22.72
N ILE A 173 4.95 -22.79 21.89
CA ILE A 173 4.91 -21.52 21.16
C ILE A 173 4.93 -20.32 22.11
N PHE A 174 4.25 -20.43 23.24
CA PHE A 174 4.18 -19.38 24.27
C PHE A 174 5.37 -19.39 25.25
N SER A 175 6.36 -20.26 25.03
CA SER A 175 7.57 -20.28 25.85
C SER A 175 8.38 -18.99 25.62
N PRO A 176 8.86 -18.31 26.68
CA PRO A 176 9.58 -17.05 26.55
C PRO A 176 10.78 -17.08 25.59
N SER A 177 11.42 -18.25 25.42
CA SER A 177 12.56 -18.44 24.51
C SER A 177 12.23 -18.22 23.03
N ASN A 178 10.96 -18.28 22.65
CA ASN A 178 10.53 -18.04 21.26
C ASN A 178 10.27 -16.55 21.00
N PHE A 179 10.14 -15.73 22.03
CA PHE A 179 9.85 -14.32 21.88
C PHE A 179 11.16 -13.54 21.80
N ILE A 180 11.22 -12.65 20.83
CA ILE A 180 12.37 -11.79 20.59
C ILE A 180 11.99 -10.33 20.81
N GLN A 181 12.97 -9.49 21.15
CA GLN A 181 12.77 -8.04 21.09
C GLN A 181 12.74 -7.60 19.63
N HIS A 182 11.74 -6.81 19.25
CA HIS A 182 11.63 -6.31 17.88
C HIS A 182 11.45 -4.79 17.89
N PRO A 183 12.18 -4.01 17.06
CA PRO A 183 12.14 -2.53 17.09
C PRO A 183 10.75 -1.91 16.92
N GLU A 184 9.90 -2.55 16.14
CA GLU A 184 8.52 -2.09 15.85
C GLU A 184 7.50 -2.41 16.94
N PHE A 185 7.93 -3.06 18.02
CA PHE A 185 7.08 -3.50 19.12
C PHE A 185 7.69 -3.10 20.46
N GLN A 186 6.84 -2.71 21.40
CA GLN A 186 7.30 -2.28 22.71
C GLN A 186 7.67 -3.48 23.58
N LYS A 187 7.03 -4.62 23.34
CA LYS A 187 7.17 -5.84 24.13
C LYS A 187 7.69 -6.99 23.25
N PRO A 188 8.17 -8.08 23.87
CA PRO A 188 8.65 -9.23 23.10
C PRO A 188 7.56 -9.78 22.18
N VAL A 189 7.99 -10.20 20.98
CA VAL A 189 7.12 -10.75 19.94
C VAL A 189 7.57 -12.12 19.48
N PHE A 190 6.62 -12.99 19.19
CA PHE A 190 6.85 -14.21 18.43
C PHE A 190 6.48 -13.97 16.96
N ILE A 191 7.39 -14.28 16.04
CA ILE A 191 7.24 -14.00 14.61
C ILE A 191 7.08 -15.30 13.82
N ILE A 192 6.12 -15.30 12.90
CA ILE A 192 5.87 -16.40 11.95
C ILE A 192 5.88 -15.81 10.55
N ILE A 193 6.87 -16.19 9.73
CA ILE A 193 6.92 -15.78 8.33
C ILE A 193 5.81 -16.51 7.57
N LEU A 194 4.91 -15.75 6.95
CA LEU A 194 3.80 -16.27 6.16
C LEU A 194 4.15 -16.32 4.67
N LYS A 195 4.98 -15.39 4.19
CA LYS A 195 5.45 -15.36 2.80
C LYS A 195 6.72 -14.51 2.67
N ASP A 196 7.78 -15.09 2.12
CA ASP A 196 9.06 -14.42 1.82
C ASP A 196 9.50 -14.64 0.36
N LYS A 197 8.82 -15.55 -0.36
CA LYS A 197 9.05 -15.84 -1.78
C LYS A 197 7.92 -15.28 -2.61
N PHE A 198 8.22 -14.27 -3.41
CA PHE A 198 7.28 -13.65 -4.33
C PHE A 198 7.61 -14.05 -5.76
N SER A 199 6.59 -14.38 -6.54
CA SER A 199 6.74 -14.71 -7.96
C SER A 199 7.12 -13.44 -8.73
N ASN A 200 8.28 -13.45 -9.39
CA ASN A 200 8.82 -12.29 -10.09
C ASN A 200 8.63 -12.32 -11.61
N THR A 201 8.10 -13.41 -12.19
CA THR A 201 8.00 -13.55 -13.65
C THR A 201 6.69 -14.20 -14.08
N SER A 202 6.09 -13.66 -15.16
CA SER A 202 4.98 -14.28 -15.89
C SER A 202 5.41 -15.47 -16.76
N SER A 203 6.70 -15.83 -16.75
CA SER A 203 7.26 -16.97 -17.48
C SER A 203 7.36 -18.18 -16.56
N GLU A 204 6.25 -18.90 -16.48
CA GLU A 204 6.08 -20.32 -16.11
C GLU A 204 4.79 -20.43 -15.32
N TRP A 205 3.69 -20.60 -16.06
CA TRP A 205 2.53 -21.28 -15.52
C TRP A 205 2.96 -22.71 -15.18
N THR A 206 3.57 -22.90 -14.02
CA THR A 206 3.64 -24.20 -13.39
C THR A 206 2.44 -24.28 -12.47
N SER A 207 1.52 -25.19 -12.80
CA SER A 207 0.46 -25.63 -11.88
C SER A 207 1.13 -26.31 -10.68
N SER A 208 1.76 -25.54 -9.80
CA SER A 208 2.44 -26.07 -8.63
C SER A 208 1.72 -25.62 -7.38
N HIS A 209 0.84 -26.49 -6.92
CA HIS A 209 0.23 -26.51 -5.58
C HIS A 209 1.29 -26.80 -4.49
N SER A 210 2.49 -26.25 -4.62
CA SER A 210 3.54 -26.48 -3.63
C SER A 210 3.18 -25.72 -2.36
N PRO A 211 3.01 -26.42 -1.21
CA PRO A 211 2.85 -25.76 0.08
C PRO A 211 4.02 -24.80 0.29
N GLN A 212 3.74 -23.57 0.72
CA GLN A 212 4.82 -22.66 1.09
C GLN A 212 5.51 -23.27 2.31
N ASN A 213 6.83 -23.44 2.24
CA ASN A 213 7.60 -23.99 3.34
C ASN A 213 7.59 -22.96 4.48
N ILE A 214 6.72 -23.14 5.47
CA ILE A 214 6.75 -22.37 6.72
C ILE A 214 8.14 -22.56 7.35
N ARG A 215 8.86 -21.45 7.57
CA ARG A 215 10.02 -21.42 8.46
C ARG A 215 9.59 -20.84 9.81
N MET A 216 9.55 -21.69 10.82
CA MET A 216 9.54 -21.27 12.22
C MET A 216 11.01 -21.17 12.66
N HIS A 217 11.33 -20.11 13.40
CA HIS A 217 12.67 -19.65 13.78
C HIS A 217 13.38 -18.87 12.65
N LEU A 218 13.52 -17.56 12.86
CA LEU A 218 14.35 -16.66 12.06
C LEU A 218 15.81 -17.07 12.24
N THR A 219 16.52 -17.32 11.13
CA THR A 219 17.98 -17.53 11.14
C THR A 219 18.72 -16.20 11.20
N GLU A 220 20.04 -16.20 11.49
CA GLU A 220 20.86 -14.97 11.44
C GLU A 220 20.83 -14.31 10.05
N GLU A 221 20.76 -15.09 8.96
CA GLU A 221 20.56 -14.58 7.60
C GLU A 221 19.20 -13.91 7.40
N ASP A 222 18.14 -14.42 8.05
CA ASP A 222 16.81 -13.80 8.01
C ASP A 222 16.79 -12.49 8.81
N TRP A 223 17.56 -12.42 9.90
CA TRP A 223 17.77 -11.19 10.67
C TRP A 223 18.60 -10.15 9.89
N GLU A 224 19.64 -10.57 9.17
CA GLU A 224 20.37 -9.70 8.26
C GLU A 224 19.50 -9.15 7.14
N LYS A 225 18.59 -9.95 6.55
CA LYS A 225 17.62 -9.44 5.56
C LYS A 225 16.65 -8.42 6.15
N ILE A 226 16.12 -8.70 7.34
CA ILE A 226 15.23 -7.77 8.07
C ILE A 226 15.97 -6.49 8.46
N ASN A 227 17.25 -6.57 8.82
CA ASN A 227 18.05 -5.40 9.17
C ASN A 227 18.56 -4.64 7.95
N GLN A 228 18.85 -5.29 6.82
CA GLN A 228 19.16 -4.62 5.55
C GLN A 228 17.94 -3.82 5.02
N LEU A 229 16.72 -4.29 5.30
CA LEU A 229 15.48 -3.56 5.08
C LEU A 229 15.29 -2.37 6.05
N LYS A 230 15.96 -2.38 7.21
CA LYS A 230 15.96 -1.29 8.21
C LYS A 230 17.10 -0.29 8.02
N GLU A 231 18.25 -0.74 7.51
CA GLU A 231 19.46 0.07 7.30
C GLU A 231 19.51 0.76 5.94
N LYS A 232 18.63 0.38 5.00
CA LYS A 232 18.23 1.25 3.90
C LYS A 232 16.90 1.90 4.24
N PRO A 233 16.89 3.02 5.00
CA PRO A 233 15.75 3.91 4.89
C PRO A 233 15.72 4.35 3.42
N PHE A 234 14.71 3.92 2.66
CA PHE A 234 14.31 4.81 1.58
C PHE A 234 13.93 6.12 2.27
N TYR A 235 14.65 7.17 1.88
CA TYR A 235 14.72 8.52 2.45
C TYR A 235 15.77 8.73 3.57
N THR A 236 17.06 8.67 3.21
CA THR A 236 17.96 9.69 3.79
C THR A 236 17.73 11.01 3.06
N SER A 237 16.73 11.76 3.54
CA SER A 237 16.80 13.20 3.37
C SER A 237 18.14 13.67 3.97
N LYS A 238 18.87 14.53 3.25
CA LYS A 238 19.96 15.30 3.86
C LYS A 238 19.34 16.24 4.90
N GLN A 239 19.02 15.73 6.09
CA GLN A 239 18.70 16.59 7.22
C GLN A 239 20.01 17.17 7.75
N LYS A 240 20.20 18.46 7.47
CA LYS A 240 21.04 19.30 8.33
C LYS A 240 20.56 19.08 9.77
N GLN A 241 21.47 18.62 10.62
CA GLN A 241 21.25 18.42 12.04
C GLN A 241 20.74 19.72 12.67
N TYR A 242 19.46 19.72 13.05
CA TYR A 242 18.90 20.64 14.03
C TYR A 242 18.28 19.79 15.15
N PRO A 243 18.36 20.23 16.41
CA PRO A 243 17.96 19.44 17.57
C PRO A 243 16.49 19.00 17.49
N ALA A 244 16.24 17.77 17.96
CA ALA A 244 14.97 17.04 17.83
C ALA A 244 13.80 17.78 18.49
N LYS A 245 12.91 18.32 17.66
CA LYS A 245 11.51 18.62 18.04
C LYS A 245 10.63 17.41 17.71
N PRO A 246 9.55 17.14 18.46
CA PRO A 246 8.62 16.07 18.14
C PRO A 246 8.02 16.27 16.74
N LYS A 247 8.00 15.20 15.93
CA LYS A 247 7.54 15.21 14.53
C LYS A 247 6.07 15.62 14.38
N TYR A 248 5.25 15.37 15.40
CA TYR A 248 3.82 15.71 15.43
C TYR A 248 3.54 16.64 16.61
N THR A 249 3.20 17.89 16.29
CA THR A 249 2.65 18.89 17.22
C THR A 249 1.19 19.16 16.88
N GLU A 250 0.48 20.00 17.65
CA GLU A 250 -0.92 20.35 17.33
C GLU A 250 -1.07 20.94 15.91
N GLU A 251 -0.01 21.53 15.37
CA GLU A 251 0.11 21.92 13.96
C GLU A 251 1.23 21.15 13.26
N MET A 252 1.01 20.75 12.01
CA MET A 252 1.99 20.06 11.16
C MET A 252 2.07 20.72 9.77
N VAL A 253 3.25 20.71 9.16
CA VAL A 253 3.44 21.08 7.75
C VAL A 253 3.85 19.84 6.98
N LEU A 254 3.20 19.60 5.84
CA LEU A 254 3.41 18.43 4.99
C LEU A 254 3.78 18.89 3.59
N ASP A 255 5.05 18.76 3.21
CA ASP A 255 5.52 19.11 1.87
C ASP A 255 5.39 17.91 0.93
N LEU A 256 4.65 18.11 -0.16
CA LEU A 256 4.42 17.11 -1.20
C LEU A 256 5.23 17.38 -2.47
N HIS A 257 6.16 18.34 -2.51
CA HIS A 257 7.01 18.50 -3.69
C HIS A 257 7.80 17.21 -3.94
N ILE A 258 7.80 16.75 -5.19
CA ILE A 258 8.41 15.46 -5.53
C ILE A 258 9.92 15.45 -5.22
N GLU A 259 10.58 16.61 -5.31
CA GLU A 259 11.99 16.81 -4.96
C GLU A 259 12.27 16.53 -3.48
N GLU A 260 11.28 16.71 -2.60
CA GLU A 260 11.38 16.37 -1.17
C GLU A 260 11.13 14.87 -0.93
N LEU A 261 10.44 14.21 -1.87
CA LEU A 261 10.00 12.83 -1.72
C LEU A 261 10.90 11.82 -2.43
N VAL A 262 11.73 12.21 -3.42
CA VAL A 262 12.61 11.27 -4.15
C VAL A 262 13.93 11.93 -4.57
N GLU A 263 14.99 11.13 -4.67
CA GLU A 263 16.33 11.62 -5.04
C GLU A 263 16.46 12.02 -6.52
N ASN A 264 15.80 11.29 -7.43
CA ASN A 264 15.89 11.52 -8.87
C ASN A 264 14.51 11.75 -9.53
N PRO A 265 13.85 12.90 -9.28
CA PRO A 265 12.52 13.17 -9.83
C PRO A 265 12.48 13.18 -11.37
N ALA A 266 13.61 13.42 -12.04
CA ALA A 266 13.69 13.50 -13.50
C ALA A 266 13.41 12.16 -14.20
N GLN A 267 13.60 11.03 -13.51
CA GLN A 267 13.36 9.69 -14.06
C GLN A 267 11.90 9.25 -13.96
N LEU A 268 11.05 10.04 -13.29
CA LEU A 268 9.66 9.72 -13.04
C LEU A 268 8.74 10.43 -14.04
N THR A 269 7.79 9.68 -14.57
CA THR A 269 6.68 10.24 -15.35
C THR A 269 5.78 11.10 -14.46
N PRO A 270 5.06 12.10 -15.00
CA PRO A 270 4.14 12.94 -14.23
C PRO A 270 3.11 12.14 -13.41
N HIS A 271 2.65 11.00 -13.95
CA HIS A 271 1.74 10.09 -13.24
C HIS A 271 2.41 9.43 -12.02
N GLN A 272 3.64 8.92 -12.19
CA GLN A 272 4.40 8.33 -11.08
C GLN A 272 4.69 9.35 -9.98
N LYS A 273 5.03 10.59 -10.35
CA LYS A 273 5.21 11.69 -9.40
C LYS A 273 3.95 11.92 -8.58
N LEU A 274 2.81 12.10 -9.25
CA LEU A 274 1.52 12.30 -8.60
C LEU A 274 1.16 11.14 -7.66
N GLN A 275 1.40 9.90 -8.08
CA GLN A 275 1.10 8.72 -7.28
C GLN A 275 1.95 8.67 -5.99
N ILE A 276 3.25 8.93 -6.08
CA ILE A 276 4.15 8.98 -4.92
C ILE A 276 3.72 10.08 -3.95
N GLN A 277 3.39 11.26 -4.49
CA GLN A 277 2.92 12.41 -3.72
C GLN A 277 1.62 12.09 -2.98
N MET A 278 0.66 11.42 -3.64
CA MET A 278 -0.60 10.99 -3.01
C MET A 278 -0.40 9.91 -1.96
N GLN A 279 0.41 8.88 -2.24
CA GLN A 279 0.69 7.83 -1.26
C GLN A 279 1.38 8.38 0.00
N TYR A 280 2.33 9.30 -0.16
CA TYR A 280 2.97 9.99 0.95
C TYR A 280 1.96 10.85 1.73
N PHE A 281 1.10 11.59 1.01
CA PHE A 281 0.04 12.40 1.60
C PHE A 281 -0.93 11.58 2.46
N GLU A 282 -1.48 10.49 1.92
CA GLU A 282 -2.45 9.63 2.63
C GLU A 282 -1.85 9.05 3.91
N ARG A 283 -0.61 8.55 3.84
CA ARG A 283 0.10 8.02 5.00
C ARG A 283 0.31 9.08 6.09
N GLU A 284 0.82 10.25 5.74
CA GLU A 284 1.08 11.30 6.73
C GLU A 284 -0.21 11.90 7.28
N LEU A 285 -1.30 11.96 6.50
CA LEU A 285 -2.62 12.36 6.97
C LEU A 285 -3.15 11.40 8.06
N HIS A 286 -3.13 10.09 7.80
CA HIS A 286 -3.56 9.10 8.78
C HIS A 286 -2.69 9.11 10.04
N ASN A 287 -1.37 9.28 9.89
CA ASN A 287 -0.48 9.45 11.04
C ASN A 287 -0.85 10.69 11.86
N ALA A 288 -1.13 11.82 11.21
CA ALA A 288 -1.49 13.05 11.88
C ALA A 288 -2.83 12.94 12.64
N ILE A 289 -3.84 12.26 12.04
CA ILE A 289 -5.11 11.95 12.71
C ILE A 289 -4.86 11.07 13.95
N ALA A 290 -4.06 10.01 13.82
CA ALA A 290 -3.75 9.10 14.92
C ALA A 290 -3.00 9.78 16.08
N HIS A 291 -2.26 10.87 15.80
CA HIS A 291 -1.53 11.64 16.81
C HIS A 291 -2.27 12.91 17.26
N HIS A 292 -3.56 13.03 16.95
CA HIS A 292 -4.40 14.19 17.35
C HIS A 292 -3.84 15.55 16.90
N VAL A 293 -3.22 15.60 15.72
CA VAL A 293 -2.84 16.86 15.08
C VAL A 293 -4.13 17.62 14.75
N LYS A 294 -4.23 18.89 15.17
CA LYS A 294 -5.43 19.70 14.95
C LYS A 294 -5.43 20.41 13.60
N LYS A 295 -4.26 20.68 13.05
CA LYS A 295 -4.09 21.46 11.81
C LYS A 295 -2.91 20.96 10.98
N ILE A 296 -3.15 20.70 9.71
CA ILE A 296 -2.12 20.33 8.73
C ILE A 296 -2.07 21.40 7.63
N THR A 297 -0.88 21.91 7.33
CA THR A 297 -0.62 22.75 6.15
C THR A 297 0.06 21.90 5.08
N ILE A 298 -0.67 21.57 4.03
CA ILE A 298 -0.19 20.73 2.93
C ILE A 298 0.37 21.65 1.84
N ILE A 299 1.64 21.48 1.51
CA ILE A 299 2.31 22.21 0.43
C ILE A 299 2.34 21.31 -0.80
N HIS A 300 1.55 21.64 -1.81
CA HIS A 300 1.42 20.87 -3.06
C HIS A 300 1.97 21.63 -4.29
N GLY A 301 2.50 22.84 -4.08
CA GLY A 301 3.04 23.69 -5.13
C GLY A 301 1.98 24.35 -6.02
N VAL A 302 2.45 25.18 -6.96
CA VAL A 302 1.63 26.02 -7.86
C VAL A 302 1.53 25.48 -9.29
N GLY A 303 1.81 24.19 -9.51
CA GLY A 303 1.82 23.57 -10.84
C GLY A 303 0.46 23.58 -11.56
N ASN A 304 0.19 22.59 -12.42
CA ASN A 304 -1.07 22.52 -13.19
C ASN A 304 -2.35 22.24 -12.34
N GLY A 305 -2.24 22.25 -11.00
CA GLY A 305 -3.35 22.06 -10.07
C GLY A 305 -3.79 20.60 -9.86
N ARG A 306 -3.18 19.60 -10.53
CA ARG A 306 -3.62 18.21 -10.41
C ARG A 306 -3.43 17.65 -8.99
N LEU A 307 -2.26 17.84 -8.38
CA LEU A 307 -1.99 17.38 -7.02
C LEU A 307 -2.93 18.04 -5.99
N LYS A 308 -3.16 19.35 -6.13
CA LYS A 308 -4.14 20.09 -5.32
C LYS A 308 -5.53 19.46 -5.41
N TYR A 309 -5.97 19.12 -6.62
CA TYR A 309 -7.26 18.50 -6.87
C TYR A 309 -7.37 17.13 -6.20
N GLU A 310 -6.42 16.23 -6.44
CA GLU A 310 -6.44 14.87 -5.87
C GLU A 310 -6.42 14.88 -4.33
N VAL A 311 -5.57 15.72 -3.73
CA VAL A 311 -5.51 15.91 -2.27
C VAL A 311 -6.88 16.35 -1.72
N ARG A 312 -7.53 17.32 -2.38
CA ARG A 312 -8.85 17.81 -1.94
C ARG A 312 -9.97 16.80 -2.15
N GLU A 313 -9.94 16.03 -3.23
CA GLU A 313 -10.92 14.96 -3.45
C GLU A 313 -10.79 13.86 -2.39
N TYR A 314 -9.56 13.47 -2.06
CA TYR A 314 -9.31 12.50 -0.99
C TYR A 314 -9.75 13.03 0.38
N LEU A 315 -9.45 14.29 0.72
CA LEU A 315 -9.86 14.87 2.01
C LEU A 315 -11.38 14.87 2.22
N LYS A 316 -12.19 14.90 1.16
CA LYS A 316 -13.65 14.79 1.26
C LYS A 316 -14.12 13.41 1.70
N THR A 317 -13.30 12.37 1.55
CA THR A 317 -13.66 11.00 1.91
C THR A 317 -13.30 10.65 3.36
N ILE A 318 -12.66 11.57 4.09
CA ILE A 318 -12.17 11.34 5.45
C ILE A 318 -13.08 12.05 6.45
N ASP A 319 -13.77 11.28 7.28
CA ASP A 319 -14.78 11.78 8.22
C ASP A 319 -14.17 12.65 9.33
N GLU A 320 -12.89 12.44 9.67
CA GLU A 320 -12.15 13.18 10.70
C GLU A 320 -11.79 14.61 10.28
N ILE A 321 -12.01 14.97 9.01
CA ILE A 321 -11.73 16.32 8.52
C ILE A 321 -12.86 17.27 8.90
N LYS A 322 -12.50 18.35 9.60
CA LYS A 322 -13.42 19.41 10.03
C LYS A 322 -13.65 20.44 8.93
N SER A 323 -12.57 20.95 8.33
CA SER A 323 -12.63 21.92 7.24
C SER A 323 -11.34 21.93 6.42
N VAL A 324 -11.46 22.34 5.16
CA VAL A 324 -10.35 22.48 4.21
C VAL A 324 -10.40 23.88 3.62
N GLU A 325 -9.32 24.63 3.78
CA GLU A 325 -9.20 26.03 3.36
C GLU A 325 -7.96 26.22 2.50
N ASP A 326 -7.94 27.24 1.65
CA ASP A 326 -6.69 27.66 1.00
C ASP A 326 -5.80 28.37 2.03
N ALA A 327 -4.49 28.09 2.00
CA ALA A 327 -3.56 28.72 2.93
C ALA A 327 -3.45 30.24 2.68
N PRO A 328 -3.12 31.06 3.70
CA PRO A 328 -2.95 32.49 3.53
C PRO A 328 -1.90 32.82 2.47
N TYR A 329 -2.32 33.60 1.45
CA TYR A 329 -1.49 33.98 0.30
C TYR A 329 -0.13 34.58 0.70
N LYS A 330 -0.11 35.36 1.80
CA LYS A 330 1.07 36.09 2.29
C LYS A 330 2.19 35.17 2.83
N THR A 331 1.87 33.92 3.17
CA THR A 331 2.81 32.97 3.80
C THR A 331 3.18 31.80 2.88
N TYR A 332 2.27 31.36 2.00
CA TYR A 332 2.48 30.14 1.18
C TYR A 332 2.12 30.30 -0.32
N GLY A 333 1.79 31.52 -0.78
CA GLY A 333 1.33 31.75 -2.16
C GLY A 333 0.04 30.98 -2.48
N PHE A 334 -0.12 30.51 -3.73
CA PHE A 334 -1.27 29.69 -4.17
C PHE A 334 -1.08 28.17 -3.96
N GLY A 335 0.05 27.76 -3.37
CA GLY A 335 0.55 26.38 -3.43
C GLY A 335 0.28 25.52 -2.20
N ALA A 336 -0.60 25.95 -1.29
CA ALA A 336 -0.87 25.21 -0.06
C ALA A 336 -2.36 25.19 0.33
N THR A 337 -2.74 24.09 0.99
CA THR A 337 -4.08 23.83 1.52
C THR A 337 -3.96 23.60 3.03
N VAL A 338 -4.79 24.29 3.82
CA VAL A 338 -4.88 24.09 5.28
C VAL A 338 -6.04 23.15 5.58
N VAL A 339 -5.79 22.15 6.40
CA VAL A 339 -6.75 21.13 6.81
C VAL A 339 -6.88 21.18 8.31
N TYR A 340 -8.10 21.33 8.82
CA TYR A 340 -8.42 21.23 10.23
C TYR A 340 -9.01 19.85 10.50
N ILE A 341 -8.48 19.16 11.50
CA ILE A 341 -8.93 17.82 11.94
C ILE A 341 -9.81 18.01 13.20
N LYS A 342 -10.80 17.12 13.36
CA LYS A 342 -11.77 17.15 14.46
C LYS A 342 -11.17 17.04 15.86
#